data_AF-A0A939UN48-F1
#
_entry.id   AF-A0A939UN48-F1
#
_cell.length_a   1.000
_cell.length_b   1.000
_cell.length_c   1.000
_cell.angle_alpha   90.00
_cell.angle_beta   90.00
_cell.angle_gamma   90.00
#
_symmetry.space_group_name_H-M   'P 1'
#
loop_
_entity.id
_entity.type
_entity.pdbx_description
1 polymer ?
#
loop_
_entity_poly.entity_id
_entity_poly.type
_entity_poly.pdbx_seq_one_letter_code
_entity_poly.pdbx_strand_id
1 'polypeptide(L)'
;PQFSSWVRTAGITRAGDGYGHPQSAHMFTIQADDPYAQALNGMDWHEFYTLQNGHGTYISPKSAYKGYWDVKGPGGRPKPFVESEANYEDIYCGGFNGYDASRISAWKAVLCGSCGFTYGVTGIWANCWSTIGDTGWMGSFSTEPWYMGLGKPGSFEVGYMASFMKDAGFDRLVPRFDDRAYSDFDEEKVLASSEDGSTAVAYFYNNDLSTGGLRGLDPGLRYRAFWFDPLTGKYIPAGSNLRAKDGVYSVPDKPNAGDWVFLLTSRSVRAKPTEAMPDEPGEPAAAPASFPGRLQKPVLTSLGSAIYGKEGLLNTDRALTDGDIQTEWIPFAPESTQTIICDMREKKAVTGINIIFGKGSFDPHIRIMGSEDGRSQTVLADTRTGGKSIFHRDEYEGRYVYSRSLRGKYRYVTVLVFRSADKDTPKTIAELELYAADR
;
A
#
# COMPACT_ATOMS: atom_id res chain seq x y z
N PRO A 1 -25.71 -17.18 -23.32
CA PRO A 1 -26.97 -16.40 -23.13
C PRO A 1 -26.77 -15.04 -22.46
N GLN A 2 -25.97 -14.97 -21.39
CA GLN A 2 -25.76 -13.72 -20.65
C GLN A 2 -24.90 -12.70 -21.41
N PHE A 3 -23.79 -13.12 -22.03
CA PHE A 3 -22.90 -12.22 -22.79
C PHE A 3 -23.63 -11.44 -23.90
N SER A 4 -24.43 -12.12 -24.73
CA SER A 4 -25.21 -11.46 -25.79
C SER A 4 -26.23 -10.45 -25.26
N SER A 5 -26.73 -10.65 -24.04
CA SER A 5 -27.64 -9.71 -23.38
C SER A 5 -26.87 -8.46 -22.96
N TRP A 6 -25.69 -8.62 -22.36
CA TRP A 6 -24.82 -7.50 -21.98
C TRP A 6 -24.37 -6.68 -23.19
N VAL A 7 -23.98 -7.32 -24.30
CA VAL A 7 -23.61 -6.63 -25.54
C VAL A 7 -24.78 -5.78 -26.06
N ARG A 8 -26.01 -6.29 -26.02
CA ARG A 8 -27.21 -5.53 -26.44
C ARG A 8 -27.50 -4.37 -25.50
N THR A 9 -27.47 -4.60 -24.19
CA THR A 9 -27.65 -3.55 -23.18
C THR A 9 -26.64 -2.42 -23.38
N ALA A 10 -25.37 -2.77 -23.56
CA ALA A 10 -24.29 -1.82 -23.81
C ALA A 10 -24.52 -1.02 -25.11
N GLY A 11 -24.98 -1.66 -26.19
CA GLY A 11 -25.36 -0.97 -27.42
C GLY A 11 -26.52 0.01 -27.24
N ILE A 12 -27.55 -0.36 -26.46
CA ILE A 12 -28.67 0.53 -26.13
C ILE A 12 -28.19 1.72 -25.28
N THR A 13 -27.36 1.48 -24.26
CA THR A 13 -26.77 2.54 -23.44
C THR A 13 -26.00 3.53 -24.30
N ARG A 14 -25.13 3.04 -25.21
CA ARG A 14 -24.37 3.91 -26.11
C ARG A 14 -25.26 4.71 -27.06
N ALA A 15 -26.32 4.11 -27.59
CA ALA A 15 -27.25 4.80 -28.48
C ALA A 15 -28.08 5.88 -27.75
N GLY A 16 -28.36 5.68 -26.45
CA GLY A 16 -29.08 6.64 -25.60
C GLY A 16 -28.19 7.69 -24.94
N ASP A 17 -26.87 7.49 -24.91
CA ASP A 17 -25.93 8.40 -24.26
C ASP A 17 -25.57 9.61 -25.16
N GLY A 18 -26.38 10.67 -25.04
CA GLY A 18 -26.19 11.91 -25.80
C GLY A 18 -24.92 12.70 -25.44
N TYR A 19 -24.19 12.32 -24.39
CA TYR A 19 -22.97 13.01 -23.95
C TYR A 19 -21.68 12.28 -24.34
N GLY A 20 -21.77 11.04 -24.85
CA GLY A 20 -20.62 10.26 -25.29
C GLY A 20 -19.64 9.93 -24.16
N HIS A 21 -20.16 9.49 -23.00
CA HIS A 21 -19.33 9.02 -21.90
C HIS A 21 -18.52 7.79 -22.32
N PRO A 22 -17.28 7.63 -21.80
CA PRO A 22 -16.52 6.40 -21.98
C PRO A 22 -17.28 5.20 -21.43
N GLN A 23 -17.37 4.14 -22.23
CA GLN A 23 -18.11 2.94 -21.86
C GLN A 23 -17.20 1.69 -21.95
N SER A 24 -17.36 0.80 -20.98
CA SER A 24 -16.62 -0.46 -20.88
C SER A 24 -17.51 -1.54 -20.24
N ALA A 25 -16.95 -2.74 -20.05
CA ALA A 25 -17.60 -3.86 -19.39
C ALA A 25 -16.63 -4.48 -18.37
N HIS A 26 -17.06 -4.55 -17.10
CA HIS A 26 -16.33 -5.30 -16.08
C HIS A 26 -16.30 -6.79 -16.44
N MET A 27 -15.12 -7.39 -16.38
CA MET A 27 -14.89 -8.78 -16.75
C MET A 27 -14.40 -9.55 -15.54
N PHE A 28 -14.75 -10.84 -15.47
CA PHE A 28 -14.08 -11.78 -14.59
C PHE A 28 -12.58 -11.86 -14.94
N THR A 29 -11.78 -12.53 -14.09
CA THR A 29 -10.33 -12.72 -14.28
C THR A 29 -10.00 -13.53 -15.55
N ILE A 30 -10.06 -12.88 -16.71
CA ILE A 30 -9.78 -13.45 -18.03
C ILE A 30 -8.59 -12.76 -18.67
N GLN A 31 -7.91 -13.48 -19.56
CA GLN A 31 -6.76 -12.96 -20.30
C GLN A 31 -7.23 -12.28 -21.60
N ALA A 32 -6.36 -11.46 -22.18
CA ALA A 32 -6.68 -10.71 -23.39
C ALA A 32 -7.03 -11.62 -24.59
N ASP A 33 -6.52 -12.85 -24.65
CA ASP A 33 -6.80 -13.83 -25.71
C ASP A 33 -8.09 -14.63 -25.50
N ASP A 34 -8.80 -14.43 -24.38
CA ASP A 34 -10.10 -15.04 -24.14
C ASP A 34 -11.12 -14.64 -25.23
N PRO A 35 -11.95 -15.57 -25.74
CA PRO A 35 -12.93 -15.27 -26.78
C PRO A 35 -13.87 -14.10 -26.45
N TYR A 36 -14.25 -13.91 -25.18
CA TYR A 36 -15.09 -12.81 -24.75
C TYR A 36 -14.33 -11.48 -24.75
N ALA A 37 -13.06 -11.46 -24.31
CA ALA A 37 -12.21 -10.27 -24.36
C ALA A 37 -11.93 -9.83 -25.81
N GLN A 38 -11.70 -10.79 -26.71
CA GLN A 38 -11.54 -10.55 -28.15
C GLN A 38 -12.83 -10.04 -28.80
N ALA A 39 -13.98 -10.62 -28.44
CA ALA A 39 -15.27 -10.14 -28.91
C ALA A 39 -15.54 -8.69 -28.46
N LEU A 40 -15.24 -8.34 -27.21
CA LEU A 40 -15.35 -6.97 -26.69
C LEU A 40 -14.40 -6.00 -27.39
N ASN A 41 -13.22 -6.44 -27.84
CA ASN A 41 -12.28 -5.57 -28.55
C ASN A 41 -12.92 -4.92 -29.79
N GLY A 42 -13.68 -5.72 -30.54
CA GLY A 42 -14.33 -5.33 -31.79
C GLY A 42 -15.67 -4.59 -31.63
N MET A 43 -16.13 -4.32 -30.40
CA MET A 43 -17.38 -3.60 -30.18
C MET A 43 -17.14 -2.09 -30.19
N ASP A 44 -17.89 -1.35 -31.02
CA ASP A 44 -17.76 0.11 -31.15
C ASP A 44 -18.06 0.90 -29.87
N TRP A 45 -18.88 0.34 -28.97
CA TRP A 45 -19.22 0.95 -27.69
C TRP A 45 -18.21 0.63 -26.58
N HIS A 46 -17.30 -0.33 -26.79
CA HIS A 46 -16.31 -0.72 -25.78
C HIS A 46 -15.04 0.09 -26.01
N GLU A 47 -14.81 1.13 -25.23
CA GLU A 47 -13.74 2.11 -25.48
C GLU A 47 -12.42 1.76 -24.76
N PHE A 48 -12.51 1.05 -23.63
CA PHE A 48 -11.37 0.63 -22.83
C PHE A 48 -11.69 -0.69 -22.11
N TYR A 49 -10.69 -1.42 -21.63
CA TYR A 49 -10.89 -2.60 -20.79
C TYR A 49 -10.93 -2.25 -19.30
N THR A 50 -11.80 -2.89 -18.54
CA THR A 50 -11.75 -2.94 -17.07
C THR A 50 -11.32 -4.33 -16.64
N LEU A 51 -10.17 -4.43 -15.99
CA LEU A 51 -9.54 -5.68 -15.60
C LEU A 51 -9.88 -6.04 -14.15
N GLN A 52 -10.06 -7.34 -13.90
CA GLN A 52 -10.09 -7.94 -12.59
C GLN A 52 -8.91 -8.91 -12.46
N ASN A 53 -7.71 -8.41 -12.18
CA ASN A 53 -6.54 -9.28 -11.98
C ASN A 53 -6.34 -9.70 -10.52
N GLY A 54 -7.22 -9.25 -9.60
CA GLY A 54 -7.43 -9.87 -8.29
C GLY A 54 -8.46 -11.00 -8.33
N HIS A 55 -8.75 -11.70 -7.23
CA HIS A 55 -8.06 -11.68 -5.94
C HIS A 55 -7.21 -12.94 -5.73
N GLY A 56 -6.21 -13.13 -6.58
CA GLY A 56 -5.42 -14.36 -6.66
C GLY A 56 -4.38 -14.52 -5.55
N THR A 57 -3.71 -15.68 -5.56
CA THR A 57 -2.66 -16.01 -4.59
C THR A 57 -1.45 -15.10 -4.63
N TYR A 58 -1.21 -14.45 -5.77
CA TYR A 58 -0.04 -13.64 -6.03
C TYR A 58 -0.44 -12.33 -6.69
N ILE A 59 0.47 -11.36 -6.67
CA ILE A 59 0.35 -10.18 -7.51
C ILE A 59 0.35 -10.59 -8.98
N SER A 60 -0.59 -10.04 -9.75
CA SER A 60 -0.79 -10.35 -11.16
C SER A 60 0.49 -10.14 -11.96
N PRO A 61 0.88 -11.07 -12.85
CA PRO A 61 2.18 -10.99 -13.52
C PRO A 61 2.21 -9.87 -14.57
N LYS A 62 3.41 -9.37 -14.92
CA LYS A 62 3.61 -8.38 -16.00
C LYS A 62 2.99 -8.84 -17.32
N SER A 63 3.01 -10.15 -17.58
CA SER A 63 2.43 -10.76 -18.78
C SER A 63 0.92 -10.58 -18.90
N ALA A 64 0.17 -10.54 -17.78
CA ALA A 64 -1.28 -10.32 -17.81
C ALA A 64 -1.60 -8.92 -18.38
N TYR A 65 -0.90 -7.89 -17.89
CA TYR A 65 -1.01 -6.53 -18.42
C TYR A 65 -0.46 -6.41 -19.85
N LYS A 66 0.64 -7.11 -20.14
CA LYS A 66 1.23 -7.12 -21.49
C LYS A 66 0.24 -7.66 -22.54
N GLY A 67 -0.52 -8.69 -22.20
CA GLY A 67 -1.57 -9.23 -23.06
C GLY A 67 -2.53 -8.15 -23.54
N TYR A 68 -3.05 -7.32 -22.62
CA TYR A 68 -3.94 -6.21 -22.96
C TYR A 68 -3.22 -5.04 -23.67
N TRP A 69 -1.96 -4.77 -23.32
CA TRP A 69 -1.15 -3.76 -24.01
C TRP A 69 -0.88 -4.08 -25.50
N ASP A 70 -0.74 -5.37 -25.80
CA ASP A 70 -0.50 -5.83 -27.16
C ASP A 70 -1.77 -5.77 -28.02
N VAL A 71 -2.96 -5.81 -27.41
CA VAL A 71 -4.24 -5.64 -28.12
C VAL A 71 -4.36 -4.22 -28.67
N LYS A 72 -4.45 -4.12 -30.00
CA LYS A 72 -4.61 -2.83 -30.69
C LYS A 72 -6.07 -2.49 -30.88
N GLY A 73 -6.43 -1.27 -30.50
CA GLY A 73 -7.71 -0.66 -30.82
C GLY A 73 -7.70 0.01 -32.21
N PRO A 74 -8.76 0.75 -32.55
CA PRO A 74 -8.80 1.57 -33.76
C PRO A 74 -7.58 2.51 -33.84
N GLY A 75 -6.90 2.53 -34.99
CA GLY A 75 -5.71 3.36 -35.20
C GLY A 75 -4.37 2.71 -34.79
N GLY A 76 -4.35 1.41 -34.46
CA GLY A 76 -3.12 0.64 -34.26
C GLY A 76 -2.39 0.88 -32.93
N ARG A 77 -3.00 1.63 -32.01
CA ARG A 77 -2.48 1.88 -30.65
C ARG A 77 -3.05 0.87 -29.65
N PRO A 78 -2.35 0.58 -28.54
CA PRO A 78 -2.93 -0.18 -27.44
C PRO A 78 -4.32 0.36 -27.07
N LYS A 79 -5.32 -0.52 -26.96
CA LYS A 79 -6.61 -0.12 -26.42
C LYS A 79 -6.43 0.18 -24.92
N PRO A 80 -6.91 1.33 -24.40
CA PRO A 80 -6.72 1.64 -22.99
C PRO A 80 -7.31 0.55 -22.08
N PHE A 81 -6.69 0.33 -20.93
CA PHE A 81 -7.21 -0.57 -19.91
C PHE A 81 -6.98 0.02 -18.51
N VAL A 82 -7.88 -0.29 -17.59
CA VAL A 82 -7.82 0.08 -16.18
C VAL A 82 -7.90 -1.19 -15.36
N GLU A 83 -6.95 -1.41 -14.45
CA GLU A 83 -7.11 -2.35 -13.35
C GLU A 83 -8.20 -1.83 -12.40
N SER A 84 -9.41 -2.37 -12.55
CA SER A 84 -10.61 -1.94 -11.81
C SER A 84 -10.87 -2.78 -10.58
N GLU A 85 -10.36 -4.02 -10.53
CA GLU A 85 -10.57 -4.93 -9.42
C GLU A 85 -9.31 -5.81 -9.17
N ALA A 86 -8.32 -5.20 -8.52
CA ALA A 86 -7.10 -5.88 -8.09
C ALA A 86 -7.26 -6.59 -6.73
N ASN A 87 -6.15 -6.94 -6.10
CA ASN A 87 -6.15 -7.38 -4.70
C ASN A 87 -6.55 -6.21 -3.78
N TYR A 88 -7.78 -6.24 -3.26
CA TYR A 88 -8.28 -5.26 -2.30
C TYR A 88 -7.54 -5.35 -0.96
N GLU A 89 -7.45 -4.23 -0.25
CA GLU A 89 -6.78 -4.17 1.04
C GLU A 89 -7.57 -4.99 2.07
N ASP A 90 -6.89 -5.97 2.67
CA ASP A 90 -7.41 -6.89 3.68
C ASP A 90 -8.68 -7.67 3.26
N ILE A 91 -8.89 -7.90 1.96
CA ILE A 91 -9.99 -8.76 1.51
C ILE A 91 -9.76 -10.23 1.91
N TYR A 92 -10.82 -10.94 2.28
CA TYR A 92 -10.76 -12.30 2.80
C TYR A 92 -11.12 -13.38 1.76
N CYS A 93 -10.46 -13.39 0.61
CA CYS A 93 -10.73 -14.30 -0.53
C CYS A 93 -9.70 -15.41 -0.76
N GLY A 94 -8.74 -15.57 0.16
CA GLY A 94 -7.52 -16.36 -0.08
C GLY A 94 -6.50 -15.58 -0.92
N GLY A 95 -5.21 -15.89 -0.74
CA GLY A 95 -4.14 -15.29 -1.55
C GLY A 95 -3.45 -14.03 -1.01
N PHE A 96 -2.83 -13.25 -1.90
CA PHE A 96 -2.05 -12.05 -1.55
C PHE A 96 -2.98 -10.85 -1.37
N ASN A 97 -3.47 -10.68 -0.15
CA ASN A 97 -4.50 -9.72 0.23
C ASN A 97 -4.16 -8.98 1.52
N GLY A 98 -2.87 -8.99 1.92
CA GLY A 98 -2.40 -8.15 3.01
C GLY A 98 -2.48 -6.68 2.64
N TYR A 99 -2.27 -5.81 3.63
CA TYR A 99 -2.30 -4.36 3.47
C TYR A 99 -1.51 -3.82 2.26
N ASP A 100 -0.33 -4.38 1.95
CA ASP A 100 0.48 -3.90 0.81
C ASP A 100 -0.04 -4.32 -0.57
N ALA A 101 -0.99 -5.26 -0.63
CA ALA A 101 -1.42 -5.88 -1.88
C ALA A 101 -2.03 -4.89 -2.86
N SER A 102 -2.86 -3.97 -2.38
CA SER A 102 -3.45 -2.93 -3.23
C SER A 102 -2.39 -1.94 -3.72
N ARG A 103 -1.43 -1.55 -2.87
CA ARG A 103 -0.36 -0.62 -3.25
C ARG A 103 0.55 -1.22 -4.32
N ILE A 104 1.00 -2.46 -4.11
CA ILE A 104 1.85 -3.18 -5.08
C ILE A 104 1.10 -3.39 -6.40
N SER A 105 -0.18 -3.78 -6.33
CA SER A 105 -1.02 -3.95 -7.52
C SER A 105 -1.18 -2.64 -8.28
N ALA A 106 -1.36 -1.51 -7.57
CA ALA A 106 -1.50 -0.18 -8.17
C ALA A 106 -0.24 0.23 -8.95
N TRP A 107 0.93 0.15 -8.31
CA TRP A 107 2.19 0.49 -8.98
C TRP A 107 2.46 -0.42 -10.18
N LYS A 108 2.25 -1.72 -10.03
CA LYS A 108 2.48 -2.69 -11.10
C LYS A 108 1.54 -2.46 -12.28
N ALA A 109 0.24 -2.31 -12.04
CA ALA A 109 -0.74 -2.08 -13.09
C ALA A 109 -0.39 -0.82 -13.89
N VAL A 110 -0.14 0.30 -13.21
CA VAL A 110 0.12 1.59 -13.85
C VAL A 110 1.44 1.58 -14.62
N LEU A 111 2.53 1.03 -14.05
CA LEU A 111 3.81 0.91 -14.76
C LEU A 111 3.79 -0.14 -15.88
N CYS A 112 2.83 -1.06 -15.87
CA CYS A 112 2.58 -1.99 -16.97
C CYS A 112 1.56 -1.47 -18.00
N GLY A 113 1.17 -0.19 -17.95
CA GLY A 113 0.40 0.49 -18.98
C GLY A 113 -1.09 0.70 -18.67
N SER A 114 -1.55 0.35 -17.46
CA SER A 114 -2.90 0.69 -17.02
C SER A 114 -3.07 2.20 -16.99
N CYS A 115 -4.13 2.73 -17.60
CA CYS A 115 -4.37 4.17 -17.68
C CYS A 115 -4.90 4.78 -16.36
N GLY A 116 -5.03 3.95 -15.32
CA GLY A 116 -5.42 4.32 -13.97
C GLY A 116 -5.42 3.09 -13.07
N PHE A 117 -5.98 3.22 -11.87
CA PHE A 117 -6.17 2.11 -10.93
C PHE A 117 -7.38 2.41 -10.04
N THR A 118 -8.17 1.38 -9.73
CA THR A 118 -9.25 1.48 -8.74
C THR A 118 -8.83 0.79 -7.45
N TYR A 119 -8.80 1.55 -6.36
CA TYR A 119 -8.55 1.01 -5.03
C TYR A 119 -9.84 0.42 -4.45
N GLY A 120 -9.72 -0.74 -3.81
CA GLY A 120 -10.78 -1.35 -3.03
C GLY A 120 -10.24 -1.89 -1.72
N VAL A 121 -11.10 -1.96 -0.72
CA VAL A 121 -10.75 -2.29 0.67
C VAL A 121 -11.92 -2.99 1.34
N THR A 122 -11.59 -3.93 2.22
CA THR A 122 -12.57 -4.61 3.09
C THR A 122 -13.50 -3.61 3.79
N GLY A 123 -14.74 -4.04 4.06
CA GLY A 123 -15.81 -3.22 4.60
C GLY A 123 -16.51 -2.37 3.56
N ILE A 124 -15.78 -1.53 2.82
CA ILE A 124 -16.38 -0.59 1.86
C ILE A 124 -17.05 -1.35 0.70
N TRP A 125 -16.33 -2.25 0.02
CA TRP A 125 -16.90 -2.99 -1.11
C TRP A 125 -18.03 -3.94 -0.67
N ALA A 126 -17.92 -4.50 0.54
CA ALA A 126 -18.89 -5.42 1.11
C ALA A 126 -20.23 -4.74 1.47
N ASN A 127 -20.25 -3.40 1.42
CA ASN A 127 -21.41 -2.56 1.70
C ASN A 127 -22.10 -2.94 3.03
N CYS A 128 -21.31 -3.30 4.04
CA CYS A 128 -21.79 -3.67 5.36
C CYS A 128 -22.07 -2.39 6.15
N TRP A 129 -23.34 -2.01 6.31
CA TRP A 129 -23.75 -0.76 6.95
C TRP A 129 -23.53 -0.77 8.48
N SER A 130 -23.84 -1.90 9.13
CA SER A 130 -23.80 -2.08 10.58
C SER A 130 -23.45 -3.51 10.98
N THR A 131 -23.02 -3.69 12.23
CA THR A 131 -22.62 -4.98 12.82
C THR A 131 -23.78 -5.79 13.42
N ILE A 132 -24.99 -5.23 13.50
CA ILE A 132 -26.18 -5.88 14.10
C ILE A 132 -27.39 -6.01 13.15
N GLY A 133 -27.30 -5.42 11.96
CA GLY A 133 -28.35 -5.43 10.92
C GLY A 133 -27.79 -4.83 9.64
N ASP A 134 -28.33 -5.21 8.49
CA ASP A 134 -27.82 -4.79 7.17
C ASP A 134 -26.31 -5.03 7.00
N THR A 135 -25.87 -6.23 7.41
CA THR A 135 -24.46 -6.63 7.43
C THR A 135 -23.86 -6.83 6.03
N GLY A 136 -24.64 -6.62 4.96
CA GLY A 136 -24.19 -6.76 3.59
C GLY A 136 -23.47 -8.11 3.36
N TRP A 137 -22.26 -8.03 2.83
CA TRP A 137 -21.39 -9.19 2.62
C TRP A 137 -20.39 -9.43 3.76
N MET A 138 -20.59 -8.86 4.95
CA MET A 138 -19.77 -9.15 6.12
C MET A 138 -19.85 -10.64 6.48
N GLY A 139 -18.70 -11.26 6.72
CA GLY A 139 -18.52 -12.71 6.85
C GLY A 139 -18.25 -13.43 5.51
N SER A 140 -18.45 -12.76 4.36
CA SER A 140 -18.20 -13.28 3.02
C SER A 140 -17.16 -12.44 2.31
N PHE A 141 -15.89 -12.84 2.42
CA PHE A 141 -14.73 -12.13 1.87
C PHE A 141 -14.44 -10.76 2.48
N SER A 142 -15.20 -10.33 3.49
CA SER A 142 -14.93 -9.14 4.29
C SER A 142 -15.37 -9.39 5.72
N THR A 143 -14.66 -8.80 6.68
CA THR A 143 -14.91 -9.00 8.11
C THR A 143 -15.17 -7.69 8.85
N GLU A 144 -15.25 -6.59 8.12
CA GLU A 144 -15.39 -5.24 8.67
C GLU A 144 -16.67 -4.57 8.14
N PRO A 145 -17.26 -3.64 8.91
CA PRO A 145 -18.23 -2.68 8.38
C PRO A 145 -17.54 -1.57 7.58
N TRP A 146 -18.30 -0.90 6.71
CA TRP A 146 -17.79 0.09 5.74
C TRP A 146 -16.95 1.21 6.39
N TYR A 147 -17.35 1.66 7.58
CA TYR A 147 -16.71 2.79 8.25
C TYR A 147 -15.31 2.46 8.78
N MET A 148 -15.00 1.17 9.04
CA MET A 148 -13.64 0.76 9.41
C MET A 148 -12.68 0.82 8.23
N GLY A 149 -13.17 0.51 7.01
CA GLY A 149 -12.39 0.58 5.78
C GLY A 149 -12.00 2.00 5.35
N LEU A 150 -12.75 3.05 5.75
CA LEU A 150 -12.51 4.43 5.31
C LEU A 150 -11.13 4.99 5.67
N GLY A 151 -10.60 4.58 6.83
CA GLY A 151 -9.36 5.11 7.38
C GLY A 151 -8.15 4.21 7.12
N LYS A 152 -8.30 3.19 6.28
CA LYS A 152 -7.21 2.25 6.04
C LYS A 152 -6.07 2.88 5.23
N PRO A 153 -4.81 2.56 5.59
CA PRO A 153 -3.63 3.24 5.07
C PRO A 153 -3.44 3.12 3.55
N GLY A 154 -3.83 2.00 2.93
CA GLY A 154 -3.65 1.82 1.48
C GLY A 154 -4.37 2.86 0.63
N SER A 155 -5.48 3.44 1.13
CA SER A 155 -6.19 4.53 0.44
C SER A 155 -5.33 5.78 0.24
N PHE A 156 -4.52 6.15 1.25
CA PHE A 156 -3.61 7.29 1.18
C PHE A 156 -2.43 6.99 0.27
N GLU A 157 -1.93 5.75 0.27
CA GLU A 157 -0.76 5.31 -0.49
C GLU A 157 -1.01 5.27 -2.00
N VAL A 158 -2.19 4.80 -2.41
CA VAL A 158 -2.62 4.93 -3.82
C VAL A 158 -2.79 6.41 -4.20
N GLY A 159 -3.21 7.26 -3.26
CA GLY A 159 -3.21 8.72 -3.41
C GLY A 159 -1.80 9.30 -3.63
N TYR A 160 -0.79 8.83 -2.90
CA TYR A 160 0.61 9.23 -3.07
C TYR A 160 1.14 8.81 -4.45
N MET A 161 0.83 7.60 -4.91
CA MET A 161 1.14 7.14 -6.27
C MET A 161 0.52 8.07 -7.32
N ALA A 162 -0.76 8.41 -7.18
CA ALA A 162 -1.44 9.30 -8.13
C ALA A 162 -0.78 10.70 -8.19
N SER A 163 -0.32 11.24 -7.05
CA SER A 163 0.44 12.49 -7.04
C SER A 163 1.80 12.33 -7.72
N PHE A 164 2.54 11.26 -7.40
CA PHE A 164 3.83 10.96 -8.01
C PHE A 164 3.71 10.85 -9.54
N MET A 165 2.72 10.11 -10.05
CA MET A 165 2.57 9.87 -11.49
C MET A 165 2.27 11.16 -12.26
N LYS A 166 1.49 12.08 -11.68
CA LYS A 166 1.27 13.42 -12.25
C LYS A 166 2.57 14.20 -12.37
N ASP A 167 3.44 14.10 -11.37
CA ASP A 167 4.74 14.76 -11.35
C ASP A 167 5.76 14.11 -12.30
N ALA A 168 5.74 12.79 -12.43
CA ALA A 168 6.61 12.03 -13.31
C ALA A 168 6.25 12.16 -14.81
N GLY A 169 5.09 12.74 -15.13
CA GLY A 169 4.60 12.87 -16.50
C GLY A 169 4.02 11.56 -17.03
N PHE A 170 3.06 11.02 -16.29
CA PHE A 170 2.33 9.77 -16.57
C PHE A 170 1.99 9.55 -18.05
N ASP A 171 1.50 10.59 -18.74
CA ASP A 171 1.07 10.58 -20.14
C ASP A 171 2.17 10.21 -21.14
N ARG A 172 3.45 10.22 -20.71
CA ARG A 172 4.61 9.95 -21.56
C ARG A 172 5.29 8.62 -21.24
N LEU A 173 4.89 7.96 -20.17
CA LEU A 173 5.51 6.72 -19.73
C LEU A 173 4.99 5.56 -20.56
N VAL A 174 5.91 4.75 -21.08
CA VAL A 174 5.61 3.53 -21.82
C VAL A 174 6.13 2.34 -21.01
N PRO A 175 5.31 1.30 -20.78
CA PRO A 175 5.76 0.10 -20.08
C PRO A 175 6.88 -0.60 -20.85
N ARG A 176 7.93 -1.04 -20.14
CA ARG A 176 9.07 -1.77 -20.73
C ARG A 176 9.03 -3.27 -20.49
N PHE A 177 8.11 -3.75 -19.65
CA PHE A 177 7.88 -5.17 -19.33
C PHE A 177 9.19 -5.92 -19.00
N ASP A 178 9.57 -6.89 -19.82
CA ASP A 178 10.77 -7.73 -19.67
C ASP A 178 11.83 -7.44 -20.75
N ASP A 179 11.73 -6.30 -21.43
CA ASP A 179 12.62 -5.95 -22.54
C ASP A 179 14.04 -5.60 -22.04
N ARG A 180 15.00 -6.48 -22.35
CA ARG A 180 16.40 -6.38 -21.97
C ARG A 180 17.15 -5.21 -22.61
N ALA A 181 16.55 -4.55 -23.60
CA ALA A 181 17.04 -3.28 -24.13
C ALA A 181 16.89 -2.12 -23.14
N TYR A 182 15.97 -2.23 -22.17
CA TYR A 182 15.64 -1.16 -21.23
C TYR A 182 16.01 -1.46 -19.77
N SER A 183 16.04 -2.73 -19.35
CA SER A 183 16.55 -3.10 -18.01
C SER A 183 16.95 -4.56 -17.90
N ASP A 184 17.55 -4.93 -16.77
CA ASP A 184 17.82 -6.32 -16.39
C ASP A 184 16.82 -6.86 -15.35
N PHE A 185 15.67 -6.19 -15.21
CA PHE A 185 14.68 -6.46 -14.18
C PHE A 185 13.97 -7.81 -14.33
N ASP A 186 13.55 -8.35 -13.19
CA ASP A 186 12.72 -9.56 -13.06
C ASP A 186 11.24 -9.17 -12.81
N GLU A 187 10.42 -10.10 -12.32
CA GLU A 187 8.99 -9.91 -12.10
C GLU A 187 8.68 -8.91 -10.96
N GLU A 188 9.58 -8.77 -9.98
CA GLU A 188 9.41 -7.93 -8.79
C GLU A 188 9.95 -6.50 -8.98
N LYS A 189 10.44 -6.22 -10.19
CA LYS A 189 11.07 -4.97 -10.59
C LYS A 189 10.40 -4.48 -11.87
N VAL A 190 9.59 -3.41 -11.76
CA VAL A 190 8.70 -2.95 -12.85
C VAL A 190 9.20 -1.63 -13.38
N LEU A 191 9.31 -1.48 -14.71
CA LEU A 191 9.83 -0.29 -15.37
C LEU A 191 8.85 0.28 -16.39
N ALA A 192 8.62 1.59 -16.30
CA ALA A 192 8.11 2.41 -17.40
C ALA A 192 9.07 3.58 -17.66
N SER A 193 9.23 3.95 -18.93
CA SER A 193 10.07 5.10 -19.29
C SER A 193 9.54 5.84 -20.50
N SER A 194 9.91 7.11 -20.63
CA SER A 194 9.60 7.92 -21.81
C SER A 194 10.35 7.41 -23.03
N GLU A 195 9.75 7.53 -24.22
CA GLU A 195 10.41 7.15 -25.48
C GLU A 195 11.67 7.97 -25.77
N ASP A 196 11.70 9.23 -25.34
CA ASP A 196 12.86 10.13 -25.47
C ASP A 196 13.97 9.88 -24.43
N GLY A 197 13.84 8.85 -23.59
CA GLY A 197 14.81 8.53 -22.53
C GLY A 197 14.93 9.57 -21.40
N SER A 198 14.13 10.64 -21.40
CA SER A 198 14.21 11.72 -20.41
C SER A 198 13.76 11.34 -18.99
N THR A 199 12.90 10.33 -18.85
CA THR A 199 12.34 9.90 -17.56
C THR A 199 12.20 8.39 -17.50
N ALA A 200 12.66 7.78 -16.41
CA ALA A 200 12.44 6.39 -16.07
C ALA A 200 11.88 6.30 -14.65
N VAL A 201 10.83 5.47 -14.48
CA VAL A 201 10.22 5.16 -13.19
C VAL A 201 10.32 3.64 -13.00
N ALA A 202 11.04 3.24 -11.95
CA ALA A 202 11.17 1.86 -11.57
C ALA A 202 10.52 1.63 -10.20
N TYR A 203 9.70 0.59 -10.07
CA TYR A 203 9.14 0.16 -8.80
C TYR A 203 9.72 -1.20 -8.41
N PHE A 204 10.22 -1.29 -7.19
CA PHE A 204 10.90 -2.45 -6.64
C PHE A 204 10.12 -2.93 -5.42
N TYR A 205 9.55 -4.13 -5.48
CA TYR A 205 8.81 -4.73 -4.36
C TYR A 205 9.38 -6.08 -3.92
N ASN A 206 10.58 -6.42 -4.39
CA ASN A 206 11.39 -7.53 -3.88
C ASN A 206 11.77 -7.30 -2.40
N ASN A 207 12.00 -8.38 -1.66
CA ASN A 207 12.25 -8.35 -0.20
C ASN A 207 13.72 -8.20 0.21
N ASP A 208 14.63 -7.94 -0.73
CA ASP A 208 16.05 -7.63 -0.46
C ASP A 208 16.37 -6.19 -0.86
N LEU A 209 17.63 -5.74 -0.77
CA LEU A 209 18.02 -4.38 -1.16
C LEU A 209 18.31 -4.23 -2.66
N SER A 210 18.35 -5.34 -3.40
CA SER A 210 18.86 -5.38 -4.76
C SER A 210 17.95 -4.63 -5.73
N THR A 211 18.58 -4.01 -6.72
CA THR A 211 17.91 -3.31 -7.80
C THR A 211 18.34 -3.88 -9.15
N GLY A 212 18.96 -3.07 -10.02
CA GLY A 212 19.40 -3.45 -11.35
C GLY A 212 19.87 -2.24 -12.17
N GLY A 213 20.01 -2.44 -13.47
CA GLY A 213 20.42 -1.41 -14.42
C GLY A 213 19.27 -0.89 -15.27
N LEU A 214 19.18 0.42 -15.42
CA LEU A 214 18.40 1.08 -16.48
C LEU A 214 19.25 1.18 -17.74
N ARG A 215 18.64 0.98 -18.90
CA ARG A 215 19.27 0.99 -20.23
C ARG A 215 18.42 1.79 -21.21
N GLY A 216 18.99 2.11 -22.37
CA GLY A 216 18.30 2.92 -23.39
C GLY A 216 18.08 4.38 -22.97
N LEU A 217 18.90 4.88 -22.03
CA LEU A 217 18.89 6.28 -21.61
C LEU A 217 19.71 7.14 -22.59
N ASP A 218 19.36 8.41 -22.75
CA ASP A 218 20.13 9.35 -23.57
C ASP A 218 21.42 9.78 -22.82
N PRO A 219 22.64 9.48 -23.34
CA PRO A 219 23.91 9.86 -22.70
C PRO A 219 24.20 11.37 -22.71
N GLY A 220 23.53 12.12 -23.59
CA GLY A 220 23.62 13.57 -23.72
C GLY A 220 22.92 14.32 -22.60
N LEU A 221 21.88 13.72 -22.01
CA LEU A 221 21.09 14.34 -20.94
C LEU A 221 21.82 14.36 -19.58
N ARG A 222 21.34 15.23 -18.70
CA ARG A 222 21.67 15.23 -17.27
C ARG A 222 20.46 14.82 -16.48
N TYR A 223 20.65 13.88 -15.59
CA TYR A 223 19.57 13.35 -14.77
C TYR A 223 19.71 13.77 -13.31
N ARG A 224 18.58 13.72 -12.63
CA ARG A 224 18.45 13.71 -11.17
C ARG A 224 17.78 12.40 -10.79
N ALA A 225 18.19 11.86 -9.65
CA ALA A 225 17.66 10.62 -9.12
C ALA A 225 17.01 10.86 -7.77
N PHE A 226 15.88 10.20 -7.54
CA PHE A 226 15.19 10.19 -6.26
C PHE A 226 14.68 8.79 -5.96
N TRP A 227 14.82 8.38 -4.71
CA TRP A 227 13.94 7.40 -4.11
C TRP A 227 12.64 8.08 -3.71
N PHE A 228 11.53 7.38 -3.85
CA PHE A 228 10.22 7.79 -3.38
C PHE A 228 9.66 6.67 -2.52
N ASP A 229 9.29 7.00 -1.28
CA ASP A 229 8.67 6.08 -0.34
C ASP A 229 7.17 6.01 -0.63
N PRO A 230 6.67 4.85 -1.09
CA PRO A 230 5.26 4.70 -1.42
C PRO A 230 4.35 4.67 -0.17
N LEU A 231 4.92 4.58 1.04
CA LEU A 231 4.21 4.61 2.33
C LEU A 231 3.99 6.03 2.87
N THR A 232 4.89 6.96 2.56
CA THR A 232 4.86 8.33 3.11
C THR A 232 4.60 9.39 2.05
N GLY A 233 4.79 9.06 0.77
CA GLY A 233 4.70 10.00 -0.34
C GLY A 233 5.88 10.99 -0.40
N LYS A 234 6.97 10.71 0.31
CA LYS A 234 8.16 11.57 0.41
C LYS A 234 9.29 11.05 -0.45
N TYR A 235 10.26 11.93 -0.71
CA TYR A 235 11.39 11.66 -1.58
C TYR A 235 12.71 11.69 -0.80
N ILE A 236 13.66 10.86 -1.24
CA ILE A 236 15.05 10.92 -0.80
C ILE A 236 15.93 11.18 -2.03
N PRO A 237 16.69 12.29 -2.08
CA PRO A 237 17.60 12.55 -3.18
C PRO A 237 18.67 11.44 -3.30
N ALA A 238 18.78 10.84 -4.48
CA ALA A 238 19.74 9.75 -4.76
C ALA A 238 20.88 10.18 -5.69
N GLY A 239 20.81 11.39 -6.25
CA GLY A 239 21.89 11.97 -7.04
C GLY A 239 21.45 13.15 -7.90
N SER A 240 22.41 13.96 -8.32
CA SER A 240 22.18 15.12 -9.18
C SER A 240 23.26 15.24 -10.25
N ASN A 241 22.93 15.84 -11.39
CA ASN A 241 23.83 16.00 -12.54
C ASN A 241 24.42 14.66 -13.02
N LEU A 242 23.63 13.60 -12.93
CA LEU A 242 24.00 12.24 -13.30
C LEU A 242 24.05 12.11 -14.83
N ARG A 243 24.87 11.17 -15.33
CA ARG A 243 24.95 10.79 -16.74
C ARG A 243 24.79 9.28 -16.86
N ALA A 244 24.03 8.85 -17.86
CA ALA A 244 24.02 7.45 -18.26
C ALA A 244 25.27 7.16 -19.09
N LYS A 245 26.17 6.33 -18.57
CA LYS A 245 27.38 5.93 -19.30
C LYS A 245 26.96 4.92 -20.35
N ASP A 246 27.23 5.20 -21.63
CA ASP A 246 26.85 4.35 -22.76
C ASP A 246 25.35 4.00 -22.77
N GLY A 247 24.51 4.92 -22.29
CA GLY A 247 23.05 4.75 -22.18
C GLY A 247 22.60 3.84 -21.03
N VAL A 248 23.50 3.50 -20.11
CA VAL A 248 23.25 2.64 -18.95
C VAL A 248 23.43 3.42 -17.64
N TYR A 249 22.56 3.15 -16.69
CA TYR A 249 22.63 3.68 -15.33
C TYR A 249 22.34 2.56 -14.31
N SER A 250 23.29 2.29 -13.43
CA SER A 250 23.11 1.37 -12.29
C SER A 250 22.28 2.06 -11.21
N VAL A 251 21.12 1.51 -10.91
CA VAL A 251 20.28 2.00 -9.80
C VAL A 251 21.00 1.65 -8.49
N PRO A 252 21.11 2.58 -7.52
CA PRO A 252 21.64 2.25 -6.19
C PRO A 252 20.77 1.19 -5.49
N ASP A 253 21.25 0.64 -4.38
CA ASP A 253 20.43 -0.25 -3.55
C ASP A 253 19.21 0.48 -2.98
N LYS A 254 18.12 -0.27 -2.75
CA LYS A 254 16.93 0.25 -2.07
C LYS A 254 17.30 0.74 -0.66
N PRO A 255 16.59 1.76 -0.13
CA PRO A 255 16.82 2.23 1.23
C PRO A 255 16.58 1.16 2.33
N ASN A 256 15.65 0.23 2.12
CA ASN A 256 15.45 -0.95 2.98
C ASN A 256 14.76 -2.10 2.22
N ALA A 257 14.46 -3.20 2.92
CA ALA A 257 13.82 -4.38 2.35
C ALA A 257 12.35 -4.17 1.90
N GLY A 258 11.72 -3.05 2.24
CA GLY A 258 10.38 -2.69 1.79
C GLY A 258 10.33 -2.28 0.33
N ASP A 259 9.14 -1.92 -0.16
CA ASP A 259 8.95 -1.47 -1.53
C ASP A 259 9.34 0.00 -1.72
N TRP A 260 9.98 0.30 -2.85
CA TRP A 260 10.49 1.63 -3.17
C TRP A 260 10.33 1.97 -4.65
N VAL A 261 10.15 3.25 -4.95
CA VAL A 261 10.09 3.77 -6.32
C VAL A 261 11.34 4.58 -6.60
N PHE A 262 12.01 4.30 -7.72
CA PHE A 262 13.12 5.09 -8.22
C PHE A 262 12.68 5.95 -9.39
N LEU A 263 12.92 7.26 -9.28
CA LEU A 263 12.72 8.23 -10.35
C LEU A 263 14.07 8.72 -10.85
N LEU A 264 14.37 8.44 -12.13
CA LEU A 264 15.47 9.07 -12.85
C LEU A 264 14.87 10.01 -13.90
N THR A 265 15.17 11.31 -13.82
CA THR A 265 14.62 12.27 -14.79
C THR A 265 15.57 13.42 -15.11
N SER A 266 15.59 13.84 -16.38
CA SER A 266 16.27 15.06 -16.84
C SER A 266 15.38 16.30 -16.74
N ARG A 267 14.09 16.11 -16.45
CA ARG A 267 13.10 17.18 -16.36
C ARG A 267 13.25 17.94 -15.05
N SER A 268 12.69 19.16 -15.02
CA SER A 268 12.58 19.92 -13.79
C SER A 268 11.61 19.24 -12.84
N VAL A 269 12.08 18.94 -11.63
CA VAL A 269 11.26 18.40 -10.55
C VAL A 269 10.96 19.56 -9.59
N ARG A 270 9.68 19.83 -9.35
CA ARG A 270 9.26 20.81 -8.33
C ARG A 270 9.76 20.36 -6.96
N ALA A 271 9.96 21.30 -6.03
CA ALA A 271 10.32 20.96 -4.65
C ALA A 271 9.36 19.89 -4.10
N LYS A 272 9.93 18.82 -3.55
CA LYS A 272 9.19 17.68 -3.01
C LYS A 272 9.36 17.61 -1.51
N PRO A 273 8.33 17.14 -0.76
CA PRO A 273 8.53 16.72 0.62
C PRO A 273 9.63 15.65 0.67
N THR A 274 10.63 15.87 1.52
CA THR A 274 11.75 14.94 1.66
C THR A 274 11.76 14.28 3.02
N GLU A 275 12.39 13.13 3.10
CA GLU A 275 12.74 12.46 4.35
C GLU A 275 14.21 12.01 4.34
N ALA A 276 14.69 11.62 5.52
CA ALA A 276 16.03 11.08 5.66
C ALA A 276 16.05 9.64 5.15
N MET A 277 17.24 9.17 4.73
CA MET A 277 17.45 7.74 4.56
C MET A 277 17.09 7.01 5.87
N PRO A 278 16.36 5.89 5.80
CA PRO A 278 16.17 5.06 6.96
C PRO A 278 17.54 4.59 7.47
N ASP A 279 17.65 4.39 8.78
CA ASP A 279 18.85 3.80 9.37
C ASP A 279 19.10 2.43 8.70
N GLU A 280 20.36 2.11 8.39
CA GLU A 280 20.72 0.81 7.83
C GLU A 280 20.16 -0.32 8.72
N PRO A 281 19.70 -1.43 8.14
CA PRO A 281 19.26 -2.59 8.92
C PRO A 281 20.45 -3.17 9.68
N GLY A 282 20.68 -2.66 10.90
CA GLY A 282 21.66 -3.20 11.84
C GLY A 282 21.20 -4.52 12.45
N GLU A 283 22.08 -5.15 13.23
CA GLU A 283 21.68 -6.27 14.09
C GLU A 283 20.49 -5.87 14.98
N PRO A 284 19.59 -6.80 15.34
CA PRO A 284 18.54 -6.54 16.31
C PRO A 284 19.12 -5.91 17.57
N ALA A 285 18.85 -4.62 17.78
CA ALA A 285 19.19 -4.00 19.04
C ALA A 285 18.41 -4.75 20.15
N ALA A 286 19.10 -5.15 21.22
CA ALA A 286 18.45 -5.71 22.40
C ALA A 286 17.33 -4.77 22.90
N ALA A 287 16.32 -5.35 23.53
CA ALA A 287 15.24 -4.56 24.11
C ALA A 287 15.82 -3.48 25.05
N PRO A 288 15.46 -2.20 24.85
CA PRO A 288 15.92 -1.16 25.76
C PRO A 288 15.32 -1.42 27.14
N ALA A 289 16.16 -1.44 28.18
CA ALA A 289 15.70 -1.68 29.56
C ALA A 289 14.77 -0.58 30.10
N SER A 290 14.86 0.64 29.53
CA SER A 290 13.95 1.74 29.81
C SER A 290 14.02 2.77 28.69
N PHE A 291 13.02 3.66 28.63
CA PHE A 291 13.03 4.82 27.75
C PHE A 291 13.23 6.11 28.53
N PRO A 292 14.04 7.07 28.03
CA PRO A 292 14.11 8.41 28.60
C PRO A 292 12.74 9.10 28.60
N GLY A 293 12.50 10.00 29.56
CA GLY A 293 11.27 10.79 29.62
C GLY A 293 10.17 10.13 30.47
N ARG A 294 8.90 10.47 30.18
CA ARG A 294 7.74 10.00 30.95
C ARG A 294 6.75 9.25 30.07
N LEU A 295 6.04 8.32 30.70
CA LEU A 295 4.85 7.69 30.13
C LEU A 295 3.80 8.77 29.81
N GLN A 296 3.28 8.72 28.58
CA GLN A 296 2.27 9.63 28.07
C GLN A 296 0.88 9.03 28.26
N LYS A 297 -0.13 9.91 28.37
CA LYS A 297 -1.56 9.54 28.38
C LYS A 297 -2.24 10.11 27.13
N PRO A 298 -2.03 9.51 25.95
CA PRO A 298 -2.60 10.01 24.71
C PRO A 298 -4.13 9.86 24.71
N VAL A 299 -4.80 10.63 23.85
CA VAL A 299 -6.17 10.33 23.43
C VAL A 299 -6.08 9.28 22.34
N LEU A 300 -6.77 8.16 22.55
CA LEU A 300 -6.75 7.05 21.62
C LEU A 300 -7.91 7.13 20.64
N THR A 301 -7.63 6.70 19.42
CA THR A 301 -8.66 6.36 18.43
C THR A 301 -8.19 5.09 17.74
N SER A 302 -8.90 3.97 17.92
CA SER A 302 -8.64 2.79 17.11
C SER A 302 -9.70 2.63 16.02
N LEU A 303 -9.22 2.40 14.79
CA LEU A 303 -10.05 1.94 13.69
C LEU A 303 -10.02 0.42 13.77
N GLY A 304 -10.98 -0.18 14.49
CA GLY A 304 -11.00 -1.63 14.63
C GLY A 304 -11.77 -2.23 15.79
N SER A 305 -11.86 -1.58 16.95
CA SER A 305 -12.52 -2.16 18.13
C SER A 305 -13.95 -1.68 18.35
N ALA A 306 -14.32 -0.54 17.76
CA ALA A 306 -15.58 0.14 18.01
C ALA A 306 -16.70 -0.40 17.10
N ILE A 307 -17.68 -1.09 17.69
CA ILE A 307 -18.82 -1.67 16.98
C ILE A 307 -20.16 -1.34 17.62
N TYR A 308 -21.22 -1.33 16.81
CA TYR A 308 -22.58 -1.20 17.32
C TYR A 308 -23.10 -2.58 17.72
N GLY A 309 -23.23 -2.83 19.02
CA GLY A 309 -23.91 -3.99 19.58
C GLY A 309 -25.39 -3.70 19.85
N LYS A 310 -26.13 -4.74 20.25
CA LYS A 310 -27.55 -4.61 20.63
C LYS A 310 -27.78 -3.62 21.78
N GLU A 311 -26.78 -3.47 22.65
CA GLU A 311 -26.82 -2.63 23.85
C GLU A 311 -26.16 -1.25 23.64
N GLY A 312 -25.68 -0.94 22.42
CA GLY A 312 -25.01 0.31 22.08
C GLY A 312 -23.58 0.09 21.56
N LEU A 313 -22.78 1.15 21.57
CA LEU A 313 -21.39 1.12 21.10
C LEU A 313 -20.53 0.31 22.08
N LEU A 314 -19.95 -0.80 21.59
CA LEU A 314 -18.91 -1.56 22.28
C LEU A 314 -17.56 -1.04 21.78
N ASN A 315 -16.67 -0.65 22.69
CA ASN A 315 -15.32 -0.21 22.37
C ASN A 315 -14.38 -0.59 23.52
N THR A 316 -13.26 -1.25 23.20
CA THR A 316 -12.24 -1.70 24.16
C THR A 316 -10.99 -0.82 24.18
N ASP A 317 -11.00 0.36 23.55
CA ASP A 317 -9.83 1.27 23.43
C ASP A 317 -9.25 1.68 24.78
N ARG A 318 -10.08 1.74 25.83
CA ARG A 318 -9.61 2.09 27.18
C ARG A 318 -8.53 1.14 27.69
N ALA A 319 -8.64 -0.15 27.37
CA ALA A 319 -7.68 -1.17 27.79
C ALA A 319 -6.28 -0.97 27.19
N LEU A 320 -6.12 -0.14 26.16
CA LEU A 320 -4.79 0.16 25.62
C LEU A 320 -3.94 1.04 26.56
N THR A 321 -4.52 1.76 27.53
CA THR A 321 -3.78 2.76 28.33
C THR A 321 -4.28 2.89 29.78
N ASP A 322 -5.02 1.90 30.29
CA ASP A 322 -5.54 1.97 31.65
C ASP A 322 -4.57 1.44 32.71
N GLY A 323 -3.44 0.86 32.28
CA GLY A 323 -2.40 0.31 33.15
C GLY A 323 -2.79 -1.00 33.80
N ASP A 324 -3.91 -1.63 33.39
CA ASP A 324 -4.33 -2.93 33.86
C ASP A 324 -4.18 -3.99 32.76
N ILE A 325 -3.07 -4.73 32.83
CA ILE A 325 -2.75 -5.82 31.90
C ILE A 325 -3.75 -6.99 31.93
N GLN A 326 -4.74 -7.00 32.82
CA GLN A 326 -5.83 -7.98 32.81
C GLN A 326 -7.01 -7.53 31.93
N THR A 327 -7.08 -6.24 31.60
CA THR A 327 -7.97 -5.75 30.54
C THR A 327 -7.23 -5.83 29.21
N GLU A 328 -7.96 -6.09 28.12
CA GLU A 328 -7.36 -6.20 26.80
C GLU A 328 -8.19 -5.44 25.77
N TRP A 329 -7.51 -4.71 24.90
CA TRP A 329 -8.07 -4.21 23.66
C TRP A 329 -8.27 -5.37 22.70
N ILE A 330 -9.48 -5.50 22.17
CA ILE A 330 -9.88 -6.58 21.29
C ILE A 330 -10.33 -5.97 19.96
N PRO A 331 -9.58 -6.17 18.86
CA PRO A 331 -10.07 -5.74 17.55
C PRO A 331 -11.29 -6.59 17.15
N PHE A 332 -12.27 -5.96 16.51
CA PHE A 332 -13.45 -6.65 15.97
C PHE A 332 -13.08 -7.61 14.84
N ALA A 333 -12.18 -7.18 13.96
CA ALA A 333 -11.72 -7.92 12.79
C ALA A 333 -10.23 -8.26 12.91
N PRO A 334 -9.82 -9.19 13.80
CA PRO A 334 -8.42 -9.48 14.04
C PRO A 334 -7.69 -9.97 12.78
N GLU A 335 -8.36 -10.56 11.81
CA GLU A 335 -7.75 -11.04 10.56
C GLU A 335 -7.31 -9.94 9.59
N SER A 336 -7.72 -8.67 9.78
CA SER A 336 -7.31 -7.54 8.95
C SER A 336 -6.25 -6.67 9.66
N THR A 337 -5.72 -5.68 8.94
CA THR A 337 -4.82 -4.68 9.49
C THR A 337 -5.58 -3.68 10.34
N GLN A 338 -5.14 -3.49 11.58
CA GLN A 338 -5.76 -2.60 12.57
C GLN A 338 -4.92 -1.33 12.74
N THR A 339 -5.59 -0.20 13.00
CA THR A 339 -4.93 1.09 13.16
C THR A 339 -5.26 1.68 14.53
N ILE A 340 -4.23 1.96 15.34
CA ILE A 340 -4.36 2.66 16.62
C ILE A 340 -3.66 4.01 16.49
N ILE A 341 -4.38 5.10 16.75
CA ILE A 341 -3.85 6.46 16.70
C ILE A 341 -3.77 6.99 18.13
N CYS A 342 -2.56 7.35 18.54
CA CYS A 342 -2.27 8.01 19.81
C CYS A 342 -2.07 9.52 19.58
N ASP A 343 -3.05 10.36 19.95
CA ASP A 343 -2.91 11.82 19.95
C ASP A 343 -2.36 12.29 21.31
N MET A 344 -1.10 12.72 21.35
CA MET A 344 -0.46 13.29 22.54
C MET A 344 -0.94 14.71 22.89
N ARG A 345 -1.91 15.26 22.13
CA ARG A 345 -2.52 16.61 22.20
C ARG A 345 -1.59 17.77 21.83
N GLU A 346 -0.29 17.60 22.02
CA GLU A 346 0.76 18.54 21.62
C GLU A 346 1.96 17.78 21.02
N LYS A 347 2.83 18.51 20.30
CA LYS A 347 4.03 17.91 19.72
C LYS A 347 5.08 17.63 20.80
N LYS A 348 5.51 16.38 20.94
CA LYS A 348 6.50 15.93 21.92
C LYS A 348 7.61 15.11 21.26
N ALA A 349 8.81 15.20 21.83
CA ALA A 349 9.92 14.37 21.40
C ALA A 349 9.70 12.93 21.90
N VAL A 350 9.27 12.03 21.02
CA VAL A 350 9.04 10.63 21.38
C VAL A 350 10.37 9.93 21.60
N THR A 351 10.43 9.08 22.62
CA THR A 351 11.66 8.39 23.05
C THR A 351 11.52 6.88 22.96
N GLY A 352 10.31 6.36 23.06
CA GLY A 352 10.06 4.93 22.93
C GLY A 352 8.60 4.53 23.04
N ILE A 353 8.36 3.25 22.78
CA ILE A 353 7.06 2.62 22.91
C ILE A 353 7.22 1.18 23.39
N ASN A 354 6.35 0.76 24.31
CA ASN A 354 6.06 -0.65 24.56
C ASN A 354 4.65 -0.99 24.06
N ILE A 355 4.51 -2.16 23.44
CA ILE A 355 3.23 -2.77 23.13
C ILE A 355 3.22 -4.12 23.83
N ILE A 356 2.39 -4.24 24.87
CA ILE A 356 2.26 -5.43 25.70
C ILE A 356 1.07 -6.21 25.17
N PHE A 357 1.30 -7.42 24.68
CA PHE A 357 0.26 -8.20 24.04
C PHE A 357 -0.63 -8.95 25.02
N GLY A 358 -1.84 -9.25 24.55
CA GLY A 358 -2.80 -10.09 25.23
C GLY A 358 -2.32 -11.52 25.47
N LYS A 359 -3.03 -12.28 26.33
CA LYS A 359 -2.69 -13.68 26.60
C LYS A 359 -2.91 -14.50 25.33
N GLY A 360 -1.87 -15.18 24.85
CA GLY A 360 -1.92 -15.97 23.62
C GLY A 360 -1.69 -15.18 22.33
N SER A 361 -1.60 -13.84 22.40
CA SER A 361 -1.21 -12.99 21.28
C SER A 361 0.32 -12.98 21.16
N PHE A 362 0.86 -13.36 19.99
CA PHE A 362 2.31 -13.36 19.74
C PHE A 362 2.65 -13.07 18.27
N ASP A 363 3.85 -12.50 18.07
CA ASP A 363 4.47 -12.24 16.76
C ASP A 363 3.63 -11.42 15.74
N PRO A 364 2.91 -10.34 16.14
CA PRO A 364 2.27 -9.50 15.14
C PRO A 364 3.32 -8.62 14.45
N HIS A 365 3.30 -8.58 13.12
CA HIS A 365 4.02 -7.54 12.41
C HIS A 365 3.38 -6.18 12.72
N ILE A 366 4.22 -5.23 13.11
CA ILE A 366 3.83 -3.86 13.46
C ILE A 366 4.62 -2.84 12.63
N ARG A 367 3.95 -1.73 12.32
CA ARG A 367 4.58 -0.49 11.88
C ARG A 367 4.16 0.66 12.79
N ILE A 368 5.12 1.52 13.12
CA ILE A 368 4.91 2.73 13.91
C ILE A 368 5.21 3.94 13.04
N MET A 369 4.25 4.85 12.97
CA MET A 369 4.33 6.09 12.21
C MET A 369 4.22 7.29 13.15
N GLY A 370 4.99 8.34 12.88
CA GLY A 370 4.89 9.63 13.55
C GLY A 370 4.27 10.67 12.63
N SER A 371 3.39 11.52 13.17
CA SER A 371 2.85 12.67 12.44
C SER A 371 2.74 13.92 13.33
N GLU A 372 3.09 15.06 12.74
CA GLU A 372 2.96 16.36 13.40
C GLU A 372 1.55 16.96 13.26
N ASP A 373 0.83 16.62 12.20
CA ASP A 373 -0.43 17.22 11.77
C ASP A 373 -1.56 16.20 11.57
N GLY A 374 -1.27 14.91 11.70
CA GLY A 374 -2.21 13.80 11.50
C GLY A 374 -2.36 13.40 10.02
N ARG A 375 -1.59 14.01 9.11
CA ARG A 375 -1.69 13.79 7.66
C ARG A 375 -0.35 13.36 7.05
N SER A 376 0.72 14.09 7.34
CA SER A 376 2.07 13.77 6.89
C SER A 376 2.69 12.77 7.83
N GLN A 377 2.99 11.57 7.33
CA GLN A 377 3.49 10.44 8.12
C GLN A 377 5.00 10.27 7.93
N THR A 378 5.68 9.80 8.97
CA THR A 378 7.08 9.37 8.94
C THR A 378 7.17 7.98 9.56
N VAL A 379 7.78 7.01 8.86
CA VAL A 379 8.02 5.67 9.43
C VAL A 379 9.06 5.78 10.55
N LEU A 380 8.70 5.35 11.76
CA LEU A 380 9.61 5.33 12.92
C LEU A 380 10.16 3.93 13.19
N ALA A 381 9.37 2.90 12.88
CA ALA A 381 9.78 1.52 12.96
C ALA A 381 8.86 0.65 12.10
N ASP A 382 9.41 -0.41 11.51
CA ASP A 382 8.67 -1.43 10.79
C ASP A 382 9.35 -2.79 10.99
N THR A 383 8.62 -3.71 11.60
CA THR A 383 9.10 -5.08 11.89
C THR A 383 9.27 -5.95 10.64
N ARG A 384 8.75 -5.53 9.49
CA ARG A 384 8.85 -6.27 8.22
C ARG A 384 10.11 -5.91 7.43
N THR A 385 10.68 -4.74 7.68
CA THR A 385 11.83 -4.20 6.91
C THR A 385 13.05 -3.89 7.78
N GLY A 386 12.87 -3.73 9.10
CA GLY A 386 13.95 -3.71 10.09
C GLY A 386 14.12 -5.09 10.72
N GLY A 387 15.38 -5.50 10.96
CA GLY A 387 15.76 -6.86 11.39
C GLY A 387 14.94 -7.46 12.54
N LYS A 388 15.00 -8.80 12.65
CA LYS A 388 14.20 -9.63 13.58
C LYS A 388 13.96 -8.94 14.93
N SER A 389 12.70 -8.90 15.26
CA SER A 389 12.06 -8.19 16.35
C SER A 389 12.68 -8.30 17.74
N ILE A 390 12.64 -7.15 18.41
CA ILE A 390 12.87 -6.85 19.84
C ILE A 390 11.72 -7.42 20.71
N PHE A 391 11.14 -8.55 20.28
CA PHE A 391 10.15 -9.25 21.10
C PHE A 391 10.88 -9.97 22.21
N HIS A 392 10.39 -9.80 23.42
CA HIS A 392 10.87 -10.52 24.57
C HIS A 392 9.66 -10.96 25.39
N ARG A 393 9.85 -12.06 26.12
CA ARG A 393 8.91 -12.51 27.15
C ARG A 393 9.43 -11.93 28.45
N ASP A 394 8.62 -11.12 29.12
CA ASP A 394 9.06 -10.39 30.31
C ASP A 394 7.97 -10.33 31.40
N GLU A 395 8.33 -9.67 32.52
CA GLU A 395 7.65 -9.31 33.80
C GLU A 395 6.10 -9.23 33.83
N TYR A 396 5.42 -9.17 32.68
CA TYR A 396 3.97 -9.17 32.54
C TYR A 396 3.38 -10.58 32.44
N GLU A 397 3.61 -11.41 33.44
CA GLU A 397 3.08 -12.80 33.49
C GLU A 397 3.46 -13.67 32.26
N GLY A 398 4.61 -13.38 31.62
CA GLY A 398 5.09 -14.13 30.45
C GLY A 398 4.42 -13.73 29.12
N ARG A 399 3.72 -12.60 29.07
CA ARG A 399 3.20 -11.98 27.84
C ARG A 399 4.34 -11.57 26.89
N TYR A 400 4.02 -11.50 25.61
CA TYR A 400 4.94 -10.95 24.61
C TYR A 400 4.94 -9.42 24.69
N VAL A 401 6.11 -8.81 24.58
CA VAL A 401 6.27 -7.35 24.57
C VAL A 401 7.09 -6.94 23.36
N TYR A 402 6.60 -5.93 22.63
CA TYR A 402 7.39 -5.21 21.63
C TYR A 402 7.89 -3.90 22.21
N SER A 403 9.21 -3.74 22.30
CA SER A 403 9.83 -2.50 22.76
C SER A 403 10.67 -1.87 21.66
N ARG A 404 10.50 -0.56 21.45
CA ARG A 404 11.27 0.16 20.42
C ARG A 404 11.57 1.58 20.85
N SER A 405 12.85 1.97 20.79
CA SER A 405 13.24 3.37 20.88
C SER A 405 12.74 4.13 19.65
N LEU A 406 12.11 5.26 19.89
CA LEU A 406 11.59 6.16 18.86
C LEU A 406 12.39 7.46 18.86
N ARG A 407 12.35 8.18 17.75
CA ARG A 407 13.03 9.48 17.58
C ARG A 407 12.16 10.42 16.77
N GLY A 408 12.27 11.71 17.05
CA GLY A 408 11.54 12.77 16.36
C GLY A 408 10.49 13.43 17.23
N LYS A 409 9.90 14.53 16.74
CA LYS A 409 8.92 15.33 17.46
C LYS A 409 7.56 15.24 16.78
N TYR A 410 6.62 14.53 17.39
CA TYR A 410 5.32 14.24 16.79
C TYR A 410 4.19 14.61 17.75
N ARG A 411 2.99 14.84 17.21
CA ARG A 411 1.77 14.92 18.02
C ARG A 411 1.04 13.58 18.00
N TYR A 412 0.99 12.94 16.85
CA TYR A 412 0.34 11.67 16.63
C TYR A 412 1.38 10.57 16.48
N VAL A 413 1.15 9.44 17.15
CA VAL A 413 1.85 8.19 16.88
C VAL A 413 0.81 7.16 16.46
N THR A 414 0.96 6.62 15.27
CA THR A 414 0.06 5.59 14.72
C THR A 414 0.75 4.24 14.81
N VAL A 415 0.06 3.25 15.35
CA VAL A 415 0.48 1.85 15.37
C VAL A 415 -0.41 1.08 14.40
N LEU A 416 0.19 0.55 13.35
CA LEU A 416 -0.44 -0.42 12.47
C LEU A 416 -0.11 -1.83 12.96
N VAL A 417 -1.13 -2.61 13.27
CA VAL A 417 -1.01 -4.02 13.62
C VAL A 417 -1.45 -4.82 12.40
N PHE A 418 -0.51 -5.40 11.68
CA PHE A 418 -0.78 -6.07 10.42
C PHE A 418 -1.52 -7.39 10.61
N ARG A 419 -2.08 -7.88 9.51
CA ARG A 419 -2.60 -9.26 9.41
C ARG A 419 -1.57 -10.29 9.91
N SER A 420 -2.01 -11.26 10.72
CA SER A 420 -1.21 -12.44 11.11
C SER A 420 -1.31 -13.51 10.02
N ALA A 421 -0.25 -14.29 9.83
CA ALA A 421 -0.27 -15.46 8.96
C ALA A 421 -1.24 -16.53 9.47
N ASP A 422 -1.32 -16.68 10.79
CA ASP A 422 -2.29 -17.53 11.49
C ASP A 422 -3.54 -16.71 11.84
N LYS A 423 -4.70 -17.17 11.37
CA LYS A 423 -6.00 -16.51 11.56
C LYS A 423 -6.57 -16.75 12.96
N ASP A 424 -6.10 -17.78 13.65
CA ASP A 424 -6.59 -18.16 14.97
C ASP A 424 -5.81 -17.47 16.10
N THR A 425 -4.68 -16.83 15.79
CA THR A 425 -3.89 -16.06 16.78
C THR A 425 -4.65 -14.80 17.19
N PRO A 426 -5.01 -14.65 18.48
CA PRO A 426 -5.57 -13.40 18.99
C PRO A 426 -4.59 -12.24 18.76
N LYS A 427 -5.13 -11.05 18.51
CA LYS A 427 -4.34 -9.82 18.32
C LYS A 427 -4.65 -8.77 19.37
N THR A 428 -4.97 -9.25 20.56
CA THR A 428 -5.34 -8.38 21.65
C THR A 428 -4.08 -7.68 22.20
N ILE A 429 -4.25 -6.45 22.65
CA ILE A 429 -3.18 -5.66 23.28
C ILE A 429 -3.65 -5.37 24.70
N ALA A 430 -2.82 -5.73 25.67
CA ALA A 430 -3.12 -5.52 27.09
C ALA A 430 -2.75 -4.12 27.55
N GLU A 431 -1.71 -3.50 26.96
CA GLU A 431 -1.31 -2.13 27.27
C GLU A 431 -0.40 -1.59 26.15
N LEU A 432 -0.50 -0.30 25.87
CA LEU A 432 0.35 0.48 24.98
C LEU A 432 0.97 1.65 25.77
N GLU A 433 2.28 1.57 25.97
CA GLU A 433 3.02 2.57 26.73
C GLU A 433 3.82 3.45 25.77
N LEU A 434 3.43 4.72 25.59
CA LEU A 434 4.17 5.68 24.78
C LEU A 434 5.00 6.60 25.66
N TYR A 435 6.30 6.72 25.38
CA TYR A 435 7.23 7.56 26.14
C TYR A 435 7.68 8.77 25.32
N ALA A 436 7.75 9.92 25.99
CA ALA A 436 8.28 11.14 25.41
C ALA A 436 9.06 11.95 26.46
N ALA A 437 10.02 12.74 25.99
CA ALA A 437 10.79 13.63 26.85
C ALA A 437 9.88 14.68 27.52
N ASP A 438 10.24 15.08 28.74
CA ASP A 438 9.72 16.32 29.31
C ASP A 438 10.17 17.51 28.43
N ARG A 439 9.34 18.55 28.37
CA ARG A 439 9.44 19.69 27.44
C ARG A 439 10.86 20.17 27.12
#